data_AF-A0A7V3RWZ4-F1
#
_entry.id   AF-A0A7V3RWZ4-F1
#
_cell.length_a   1.000
_cell.length_b   1.000
_cell.length_c   1.000
_cell.angle_alpha   90.00
_cell.angle_beta   90.00
_cell.angle_gamma   90.00
#
_symmetry.space_group_name_H-M   'P 1'
#
loop_
_entity.id
_entity.type
_entity.pdbx_description
1 polymer ?
#
loop_
_entity_poly.entity_id
_entity_poly.type
_entity_poly.pdbx_seq_one_letter_code
_entity_poly.pdbx_strand_id
1 'polypeptide(L)'
;MAYAFEQGPIRPPSEARSLLVRVTRNCPWNKCEFCNIYKGKTFSRRSVEEVKEDIRAARAIYDEILALSWKMGLGGRVDDSVIQIIWTNPRRYGESHRSIAAWMYFGAKSAFLQDANSLILEAEELAE
;
A
#
# COMPACT_ATOMS: atom_id res chain seq x y z
N MET A 1 -1.42 17.17 7.20
CA MET A 1 -0.97 15.94 7.89
C MET A 1 -0.45 15.00 6.82
N ALA A 2 0.73 14.41 6.99
CA ALA A 2 1.23 13.44 6.04
C ALA A 2 0.54 12.10 6.33
N TYR A 3 -0.48 11.75 5.55
CA TYR A 3 -1.08 10.42 5.63
C TYR A 3 -0.06 9.38 5.17
N ALA A 4 0.03 8.27 5.89
CA ALA A 4 0.89 7.15 5.55
C ALA A 4 0.20 5.84 5.96
N PHE A 5 0.53 4.76 5.28
CA PHE A 5 0.09 3.40 5.58
C PHE A 5 1.27 2.43 5.43
N GLU A 6 1.23 1.32 6.16
CA GLU A 6 2.34 0.38 6.21
C GLU A 6 2.36 -0.51 4.95
N GLN A 7 3.52 -0.58 4.29
CA GLN A 7 3.77 -1.50 3.19
C GLN A 7 4.90 -2.47 3.52
N GLY A 8 4.70 -3.72 3.13
CA GLY A 8 5.72 -4.75 3.14
C GLY A 8 6.79 -4.56 2.06
N PRO A 9 7.94 -5.22 2.21
CA PRO A 9 9.09 -5.10 1.31
C PRO A 9 8.93 -5.86 -0.01
N ILE A 10 7.95 -6.76 -0.14
CA ILE A 10 7.76 -7.58 -1.34
C ILE A 10 6.52 -7.09 -2.11
N ARG A 11 6.68 -6.91 -3.42
CA ARG A 11 5.59 -6.69 -4.38
C ARG A 11 5.76 -7.65 -5.56
N PRO A 12 5.01 -8.77 -5.59
CA PRO A 12 5.07 -9.72 -6.70
C PRO A 12 4.74 -9.05 -8.05
N PRO A 13 5.35 -9.47 -9.18
CA PRO A 13 5.05 -8.90 -10.49
C PRO A 13 3.57 -8.98 -10.89
N SER A 14 2.88 -10.05 -10.50
CA SER A 14 1.43 -10.24 -10.72
C SER A 14 0.58 -9.20 -9.99
N GLU A 15 1.08 -8.61 -8.91
CA GLU A 15 0.37 -7.65 -8.04
C GLU A 15 0.91 -6.23 -8.22
N ALA A 16 1.83 -6.00 -9.16
CA ALA A 16 2.53 -4.72 -9.33
C ALA A 16 1.59 -3.53 -9.58
N ARG A 17 0.40 -3.78 -10.13
CA ARG A 17 -0.63 -2.78 -10.45
C ARG A 17 -1.71 -2.63 -9.38
N SER A 18 -1.61 -3.39 -8.29
CA SER A 18 -2.62 -3.42 -7.23
C SER A 18 -2.21 -2.57 -6.04
N LEU A 19 -3.19 -2.13 -5.26
CA LEU A 19 -2.96 -1.67 -3.90
C LEU A 19 -2.60 -2.88 -3.03
N LEU A 20 -1.61 -2.72 -2.15
CA LEU A 20 -1.20 -3.76 -1.21
C LEU A 20 -1.58 -3.30 0.20
N VAL A 21 -2.43 -4.08 0.86
CA VAL A 21 -2.89 -3.81 2.23
C VAL A 21 -2.22 -4.80 3.16
N ARG A 22 -1.31 -4.31 4.00
CA ARG A 22 -0.55 -5.18 4.89
C ARG A 22 -1.38 -5.59 6.10
N VAL A 23 -1.59 -6.89 6.28
CA VAL A 23 -2.38 -7.45 7.43
C VAL A 23 -1.52 -8.24 8.42
N THR A 24 -0.32 -8.63 8.02
CA THR A 24 0.67 -9.30 8.88
C THR A 24 2.06 -8.73 8.61
N ARG A 25 2.95 -8.86 9.60
CA ARG A 25 4.33 -8.39 9.53
C ARG A 25 5.26 -9.60 9.55
N ASN A 26 6.19 -9.63 8.60
CA ASN A 26 7.24 -10.62 8.48
C ASN A 26 6.73 -12.07 8.28
N CYS A 27 7.56 -13.07 8.57
CA CYS A 27 7.27 -14.47 8.26
C CYS A 27 7.17 -15.33 9.54
N PRO A 28 6.10 -16.13 9.74
CA PRO A 28 5.97 -16.99 10.93
C PRO A 28 6.94 -18.17 10.93
N TRP A 29 7.49 -18.56 9.78
CA TRP A 29 8.46 -19.65 9.68
C TRP A 29 9.88 -19.25 10.09
N ASN A 30 10.37 -18.11 9.57
CA ASN A 30 11.65 -17.47 9.90
C ASN A 30 12.92 -18.35 10.00
N LYS A 31 12.95 -19.54 9.41
CA LYS A 31 14.09 -20.49 9.51
C LYS A 31 14.87 -20.68 8.21
N CYS A 32 14.36 -20.19 7.08
CA CYS A 32 15.03 -20.32 5.78
C CYS A 32 16.44 -19.73 5.80
N GLU A 33 17.42 -20.46 5.26
CA GLU A 33 18.81 -19.98 5.20
C GLU A 33 19.03 -18.93 4.11
N PHE A 34 18.24 -19.01 3.03
CA PHE A 34 18.33 -18.09 1.90
C PHE A 34 17.57 -16.75 2.11
N CYS A 35 16.80 -16.59 3.20
CA CYS A 35 15.90 -15.44 3.34
C CYS A 35 16.63 -14.21 3.87
N ASN A 36 16.84 -13.20 3.03
CA ASN A 36 17.42 -11.93 3.46
C ASN A 36 16.39 -10.88 3.90
N ILE A 37 15.10 -11.12 3.66
CA ILE A 37 14.04 -10.11 3.82
C ILE A 37 13.48 -10.12 5.26
N TYR A 38 13.19 -11.31 5.79
CA TYR A 38 12.50 -11.50 7.07
C TYR A 38 13.31 -12.19 8.16
N LYS A 39 14.48 -12.77 7.84
CA LYS A 39 15.32 -13.46 8.82
C LYS A 39 15.66 -12.53 9.99
N GLY A 40 15.43 -13.00 11.21
CA GLY A 40 15.68 -12.26 12.44
C GLY A 40 14.63 -11.20 12.79
N LYS A 41 13.58 -11.01 11.97
CA LYS A 41 12.46 -10.09 12.27
C LYS A 41 11.29 -10.84 12.90
N THR A 42 10.76 -10.36 14.02
CA THR A 42 9.63 -10.97 14.72
C THR A 42 8.37 -10.93 13.87
N PHE A 43 7.69 -12.07 13.73
CA PHE A 43 6.37 -12.14 13.11
C PHE A 43 5.31 -11.52 14.03
N SER A 44 4.38 -10.76 13.46
CA SER A 44 3.20 -10.30 14.18
C SER A 44 1.98 -10.17 13.26
N ARG A 45 0.80 -10.35 13.86
CA ARG A 45 -0.49 -10.00 13.26
C ARG A 45 -0.75 -8.51 13.50
N ARG A 46 -1.37 -7.82 12.54
CA ARG A 46 -1.85 -6.46 12.74
C ARG A 46 -3.29 -6.51 13.24
N SER A 47 -3.68 -5.58 14.10
CA SER A 47 -5.08 -5.50 14.53
C SER A 47 -5.96 -5.01 13.37
N VAL A 48 -7.24 -5.36 13.42
CA VAL A 48 -8.24 -4.88 12.46
C VAL A 48 -8.27 -3.36 12.43
N GLU A 49 -8.15 -2.71 13.59
CA GLU A 49 -8.13 -1.25 13.72
C GLU A 49 -6.94 -0.62 12.99
N GLU A 50 -5.72 -1.17 13.18
CA GLU A 50 -4.51 -0.70 12.47
C GLU A 50 -4.70 -0.79 10.95
N VAL A 51 -5.27 -1.90 10.46
CA VAL A 51 -5.51 -2.12 9.03
C VAL A 51 -6.58 -1.17 8.50
N LYS A 52 -7.67 -0.96 9.24
CA LYS A 52 -8.72 0.02 8.88
C LYS A 52 -8.16 1.44 8.86
N GLU A 53 -7.22 1.77 9.74
CA GLU A 53 -6.51 3.06 9.75
C GLU A 53 -5.68 3.28 8.48
N ASP A 54 -4.96 2.25 8.05
CA ASP A 54 -4.20 2.26 6.81
C ASP A 54 -5.11 2.45 5.58
N ILE A 55 -6.28 1.81 5.57
CA ILE A 55 -7.29 1.99 4.51
C ILE A 55 -7.82 3.43 4.51
N ARG A 56 -8.10 4.02 5.68
CA ARG A 56 -8.50 5.44 5.79
C ARG A 56 -7.40 6.37 5.28
N ALA A 57 -6.14 6.11 5.63
CA ALA A 57 -5.00 6.88 5.14
C ALA A 57 -4.84 6.76 3.62
N ALA A 58 -4.96 5.54 3.07
CA ALA A 58 -4.95 5.30 1.63
C ALA A 58 -6.07 6.08 0.92
N ARG A 59 -7.27 6.13 1.50
CA ARG A 59 -8.39 6.92 0.96
C ARG A 59 -8.09 8.42 0.98
N ALA A 60 -7.56 8.95 2.07
CA ALA A 60 -7.24 10.37 2.16
C ALA A 60 -6.17 10.76 1.12
N ILE A 61 -5.16 9.91 0.91
CA ILE A 61 -4.15 10.09 -0.14
C ILE A 61 -4.77 10.04 -1.54
N TYR A 62 -5.68 9.09 -1.78
CA TYR A 62 -6.42 8.99 -3.05
C TYR A 62 -7.16 10.30 -3.36
N ASP A 63 -7.86 10.86 -2.36
CA ASP A 63 -8.61 12.12 -2.52
C ASP A 63 -7.67 13.31 -2.78
N GLU A 64 -6.50 13.36 -2.15
CA GLU A 64 -5.48 14.38 -2.44
C GLU A 64 -4.99 14.31 -3.90
N ILE A 65 -4.72 13.09 -4.40
CA ILE A 65 -4.25 12.87 -5.77
C ILE A 65 -5.36 13.14 -6.77
N LEU A 66 -6.60 12.77 -6.45
CA LEU A 66 -7.77 13.08 -7.27
C LEU A 66 -7.96 14.60 -7.38
N ALA A 67 -7.88 15.32 -6.27
CA ALA A 67 -7.96 16.78 -6.25
C ALA A 67 -6.83 17.44 -7.05
N LEU A 68 -5.61 16.88 -6.99
CA LEU A 68 -4.49 17.32 -7.84
C LEU A 68 -4.80 17.12 -9.32
N SER A 69 -5.28 15.94 -9.72
CA SER A 69 -5.67 15.64 -11.10
C SER A 69 -6.74 16.61 -11.62
N TRP A 70 -7.76 16.93 -10.81
CA TRP A 70 -8.78 17.93 -11.16
C TRP A 70 -8.20 19.34 -11.32
N LYS A 71 -7.30 19.75 -10.42
CA LYS A 71 -6.61 21.05 -10.54
C LYS A 71 -5.77 21.17 -11.81
N MET A 72 -5.31 20.04 -12.34
CA MET A 72 -4.55 19.97 -13.59
C MET A 72 -5.45 19.86 -14.83
N GLY A 73 -6.78 19.82 -14.67
CA GLY A 73 -7.72 19.68 -15.78
C GLY A 73 -7.85 18.26 -16.34
N LEU A 74 -7.39 17.24 -15.59
CA LEU A 74 -7.35 15.85 -16.05
C LEU A 74 -8.61 15.04 -15.70
N GLY A 75 -9.59 15.66 -15.04
CA GLY A 75 -10.89 15.03 -14.72
C GLY A 75 -10.79 13.81 -13.81
N GLY A 76 -9.77 13.77 -12.93
CA GLY A 76 -9.51 12.65 -12.03
C GLY A 76 -8.60 11.55 -12.61
N ARG A 77 -8.20 11.64 -13.87
CA ARG A 77 -7.19 10.74 -14.47
C ARG A 77 -5.81 10.98 -13.87
N VAL A 78 -5.11 9.91 -13.54
CA VAL A 78 -3.69 9.94 -13.16
C VAL A 78 -2.87 9.46 -14.34
N ASP A 79 -2.16 10.37 -14.98
CA ASP A 79 -1.22 10.10 -16.08
C ASP A 79 0.21 10.46 -15.68
N ASP A 80 1.13 10.43 -16.65
CA ASP A 80 2.55 10.69 -16.42
C ASP A 80 2.81 12.06 -15.79
N SER A 81 1.97 13.06 -16.05
CA SER A 81 2.14 14.41 -15.50
C SER A 81 1.85 14.45 -13.99
N VAL A 82 0.83 13.75 -13.54
CA VAL A 82 0.49 13.63 -12.11
C VAL A 82 1.56 12.82 -11.39
N ILE A 83 1.99 11.71 -12.00
CA ILE A 83 3.06 10.85 -11.48
C ILE A 83 4.36 11.64 -11.31
N GLN A 84 4.75 12.42 -12.31
CA GLN A 84 5.95 13.24 -12.27
C GLN A 84 5.91 14.24 -11.11
N ILE A 85 4.77 14.92 -10.90
CA ILE A 85 4.62 15.85 -9.76
C ILE A 85 4.79 15.12 -8.43
N ILE A 86 4.18 13.95 -8.27
CA ILE A 86 4.23 13.19 -7.01
C ILE A 86 5.65 12.69 -6.72
N TRP A 87 6.34 12.13 -7.71
CA TRP A 87 7.68 11.55 -7.52
C TRP A 87 8.78 12.59 -7.36
N THR A 88 8.67 13.76 -8.03
CA THR A 88 9.69 14.82 -7.97
C THR A 88 9.54 15.75 -6.77
N ASN A 89 8.47 15.63 -5.97
CA ASN A 89 8.23 16.47 -4.78
C ASN A 89 8.20 15.65 -3.47
N PRO A 90 9.31 15.00 -3.08
CA PRO A 90 9.35 14.09 -1.91
C PRO A 90 9.11 14.78 -0.57
N ARG A 91 9.29 16.11 -0.49
CA ARG A 91 8.95 16.88 0.73
C ARG A 91 7.44 16.97 0.98
N ARG A 92 6.63 16.81 -0.08
CA ARG A 92 5.18 16.91 -0.04
C ARG A 92 4.50 15.54 -0.10
N TYR A 93 5.04 14.64 -0.90
CA TYR A 93 4.45 13.33 -1.17
C TYR A 93 5.40 12.23 -0.71
N GLY A 94 4.94 11.44 0.26
CA GLY A 94 5.69 10.30 0.81
C GLY A 94 5.50 9.02 -0.01
N GLU A 95 6.11 7.93 0.43
CA GLU A 95 6.02 6.62 -0.25
C GLU A 95 4.59 6.10 -0.40
N SER A 96 3.72 6.37 0.58
CA SER A 96 2.29 6.02 0.48
C SER A 96 1.59 6.76 -0.66
N HIS A 97 1.92 8.04 -0.90
CA HIS A 97 1.43 8.79 -2.07
C HIS A 97 1.92 8.17 -3.37
N ARG A 98 3.19 7.75 -3.43
CA ARG A 98 3.76 7.10 -4.62
C ARG A 98 3.04 5.79 -4.94
N SER A 99 2.74 4.99 -3.92
CA SER A 99 2.03 3.73 -4.08
C SER A 99 0.59 3.93 -4.56
N ILE A 100 -0.15 4.88 -3.97
CA ILE A 100 -1.52 5.19 -4.40
C ILE A 100 -1.53 5.80 -5.81
N ALA A 101 -0.59 6.69 -6.13
CA ALA A 101 -0.48 7.27 -7.46
C ALA A 101 -0.24 6.21 -8.53
N ALA A 102 0.69 5.27 -8.28
CA ALA A 102 0.95 4.15 -9.19
C ALA A 102 -0.29 3.26 -9.36
N TRP A 103 -1.00 2.95 -8.27
CA TRP A 103 -2.25 2.19 -8.33
C TRP A 103 -3.34 2.91 -9.14
N MET A 104 -3.52 4.22 -8.95
CA MET A 104 -4.44 5.05 -9.71
C MET A 104 -4.06 5.16 -11.19
N TYR A 105 -2.76 5.27 -11.50
CA TYR A 105 -2.24 5.29 -12.87
C TYR A 105 -2.62 4.01 -13.64
N PHE A 106 -2.60 2.86 -12.96
CA PHE A 106 -3.06 1.58 -13.53
C PHE A 106 -4.58 1.36 -13.43
N GLY A 107 -5.34 2.38 -13.05
CA GLY A 107 -6.81 2.37 -13.07
C GLY A 107 -7.48 1.91 -11.77
N ALA A 108 -6.73 1.80 -10.67
CA ALA A 108 -7.25 1.54 -9.32
C ALA A 108 -8.21 0.34 -9.21
N LYS A 109 -7.93 -0.75 -9.95
CA LYS A 109 -8.89 -1.86 -10.14
C LYS A 109 -8.85 -2.94 -9.07
N SER A 110 -7.69 -3.16 -8.46
CA SER A 110 -7.44 -4.31 -7.60
C SER A 110 -6.68 -3.93 -6.34
N ALA A 111 -7.00 -4.61 -5.24
CA ALA A 111 -6.26 -4.57 -3.99
C ALA A 111 -5.99 -6.01 -3.53
N PHE A 112 -4.84 -6.25 -2.91
CA PHE A 112 -4.43 -7.54 -2.37
C PHE A 112 -4.04 -7.37 -0.91
N LEU A 113 -4.27 -8.42 -0.11
CA LEU A 113 -3.64 -8.53 1.20
C LEU A 113 -2.16 -8.82 0.98
N GLN A 114 -1.30 -7.89 1.43
CA GLN A 114 0.13 -7.91 1.15
C GLN A 114 0.84 -9.10 1.79
N ASP A 115 1.99 -9.44 1.20
CA ASP A 115 2.85 -10.55 1.53
C ASP A 115 3.01 -10.84 3.04
N ALA A 116 2.50 -12.01 3.38
CA ALA A 116 2.81 -12.88 4.49
C ALA A 116 1.77 -14.01 4.44
N ASN A 117 1.82 -14.95 5.39
CA ASN A 117 0.82 -16.01 5.45
C ASN A 117 -0.53 -15.44 5.93
N SER A 118 -1.25 -14.69 5.08
CA SER A 118 -2.52 -14.04 5.47
C SER A 118 -3.57 -15.02 5.95
N LEU A 119 -3.49 -16.28 5.54
CA LEU A 119 -4.34 -17.38 6.01
C LEU A 119 -4.10 -17.78 7.48
N ILE A 120 -3.13 -17.16 8.16
CA ILE A 120 -2.91 -17.33 9.60
C ILE A 120 -3.84 -16.44 10.45
N LEU A 121 -4.56 -15.51 9.81
CA LEU A 121 -5.56 -14.66 10.45
C LEU A 121 -6.90 -15.41 10.49
N GLU A 122 -7.69 -15.13 11.53
CA GLU A 122 -9.03 -15.70 11.64
C GLU A 122 -9.94 -15.12 10.56
N ALA A 123 -10.88 -15.92 10.06
CA ALA A 123 -11.75 -15.51 8.97
C ALA A 123 -12.65 -14.33 9.37
N GLU A 124 -13.06 -14.28 10.64
CA GLU A 124 -13.87 -13.21 11.22
C GLU A 124 -13.11 -11.89 11.23
N GLU A 125 -11.81 -11.90 11.58
CA GLU A 125 -10.97 -10.69 11.55
C GLU A 125 -10.74 -10.20 10.12
N LEU A 126 -10.62 -11.11 9.15
CA LEU A 126 -10.45 -10.77 7.73
C LEU A 126 -11.72 -10.23 7.06
N ALA A 127 -12.90 -10.59 7.58
CA ALA A 127 -14.18 -10.16 7.02
C ALA A 127 -14.58 -8.73 7.41
N GLU A 128 -13.92 -8.17 8.42
CA GLU A 128 -14.16 -6.84 9.00
C GLU A 128 -13.60 -5.67 8.19
#